data_AF-A0A4Z0R2C0-F1
#
_entry.id   AF-A0A4Z0R2C0-F1
#
_cell.length_a   1.000
_cell.length_b   1.000
_cell.length_c   1.000
_cell.angle_alpha   90.00
_cell.angle_beta   90.00
_cell.angle_gamma   90.00
#
_symmetry.space_group_name_H-M   'P 1'
#
loop_
_entity.id
_entity.type
_entity.pdbx_description
1 polymer ?
#
loop_
_entity_poly.entity_id
_entity_poly.type
_entity_poly.pdbx_seq_one_letter_code
_entity_poly.pdbx_strand_id
1 'polypeptide(L)'
;MKTKTWITEEWSKGAILCSILSVLFTIGYDLIKSKPIFSTIWLVIKGVWNFIIYTLNFNLKVWWVIVGIIITIVIIYFVVNFKQEVVKPDFLGYKVDKFKRWKWTWDYRWNKLEDTWRISNLTPHCPRCDTPLIEYSMGLRFDCPRCDFNAEYDECDEPHKIERLISDNINQR
;
A
#
# COMPACT_ATOMS: atom_id res chain seq x y z
N MET A 1 21.51 -25.96 5.80
CA MET A 1 20.24 -25.32 6.22
C MET A 1 19.13 -26.38 6.07
N LYS A 2 18.68 -27.02 7.16
CA LYS A 2 17.65 -28.07 7.12
C LYS A 2 16.28 -27.44 7.30
N THR A 3 15.42 -27.51 6.28
CA THR A 3 14.01 -27.13 6.39
C THR A 3 13.26 -28.20 7.20
N LYS A 4 12.77 -27.84 8.39
CA LYS A 4 11.86 -28.69 9.17
C LYS A 4 10.52 -28.77 8.42
N THR A 5 10.20 -29.95 7.90
CA THR A 5 8.88 -30.28 7.35
C THR A 5 7.93 -30.61 8.51
N TRP A 6 6.94 -29.76 8.76
CA TRP A 6 5.94 -29.91 9.84
C TRP A 6 4.96 -31.10 9.66
N ILE A 7 5.15 -31.93 8.64
CA ILE A 7 4.23 -33.00 8.23
C ILE A 7 4.66 -34.37 8.81
N THR A 8 5.76 -34.43 9.57
CA THR A 8 6.27 -35.70 10.13
C THR A 8 5.85 -35.97 11.57
N GLU A 9 4.94 -35.19 12.15
CA GLU A 9 4.45 -35.45 13.50
C GLU A 9 3.17 -36.31 13.48
N GLU A 10 3.13 -37.39 14.25
CA GLU A 10 2.05 -38.40 14.28
C GLU A 10 0.66 -37.79 14.54
N TRP A 11 0.59 -36.67 15.28
CA TRP A 11 -0.67 -35.97 15.56
C TRP A 11 -1.32 -35.36 14.31
N SER A 12 -0.53 -34.93 13.31
CA SER A 12 -1.05 -34.36 12.07
C SER A 12 -1.77 -35.41 11.21
N LYS A 13 -1.24 -36.64 11.19
CA LYS A 13 -1.87 -37.79 10.53
C LYS A 13 -3.17 -38.19 11.26
N GLY A 14 -3.18 -38.13 12.59
CA GLY A 14 -4.38 -38.34 13.41
C GLY A 14 -5.48 -37.33 13.11
N ALA A 15 -5.16 -36.04 13.01
CA ALA A 15 -6.12 -34.98 12.73
C ALA A 15 -6.80 -35.13 11.35
N ILE A 16 -6.04 -35.51 10.33
CA ILE A 16 -6.58 -35.77 8.98
C ILE A 16 -7.51 -36.99 9.01
N LEU A 17 -7.12 -38.06 9.70
CA LEU A 17 -7.92 -39.27 9.82
C LEU A 17 -9.24 -39.00 10.57
N CYS A 18 -9.21 -38.22 11.66
CA CYS A 18 -10.41 -37.82 12.40
C CYS A 18 -11.38 -36.98 11.55
N SER A 19 -10.85 -36.11 10.69
CA SER A 19 -11.65 -35.26 9.80
C SER A 19 -12.36 -36.07 8.70
N ILE A 20 -11.71 -37.12 8.20
CA ILE A 20 -12.30 -38.02 7.20
C ILE A 20 -13.34 -38.93 7.87
N LEU A 21 -13.06 -39.43 9.07
CA LEU A 21 -13.97 -40.27 9.85
C LEU A 21 -15.27 -39.54 10.22
N SER A 22 -15.23 -38.26 10.60
CA SER A 22 -16.43 -37.49 10.93
C SER A 22 -17.36 -37.30 9.72
N VAL A 23 -16.78 -37.09 8.54
CA VAL A 23 -17.54 -37.02 7.28
C VAL A 23 -18.17 -38.37 6.95
N LEU A 24 -17.41 -39.47 7.04
CA LEU A 24 -17.92 -40.83 6.81
C LEU A 24 -18.99 -41.23 7.82
N PHE A 25 -18.87 -40.82 9.08
CA PHE A 25 -19.87 -41.09 10.12
C PHE A 25 -21.18 -40.34 9.84
N THR A 26 -21.09 -39.12 9.32
CA THR A 26 -22.27 -38.34 8.92
C THR A 26 -22.97 -38.99 7.72
N ILE A 27 -22.20 -39.45 6.73
CA ILE A 27 -22.72 -40.18 5.56
C ILE A 27 -23.40 -41.50 6.01
N GLY A 28 -22.76 -42.24 6.92
CA GLY A 28 -23.32 -43.48 7.46
C GLY A 28 -24.61 -43.27 8.28
N TYR A 29 -24.64 -42.23 9.12
CA TYR A 29 -25.83 -41.85 9.88
C TYR A 29 -27.00 -41.47 8.98
N ASP A 30 -26.74 -40.72 7.91
CA ASP A 30 -27.75 -40.30 6.94
C ASP A 30 -28.26 -41.46 6.07
N LEU A 31 -27.42 -42.45 5.76
CA LEU A 31 -27.81 -43.68 5.08
C LEU A 31 -28.75 -44.54 5.93
N ILE A 32 -28.50 -44.65 7.24
CA ILE A 32 -29.36 -45.40 8.18
C ILE A 32 -30.75 -44.76 8.31
N LYS A 33 -30.85 -43.44 8.13
CA LYS A 33 -32.12 -42.69 8.24
C LYS A 33 -32.90 -42.51 6.92
N SER A 34 -32.44 -43.07 5.81
CA SER A 34 -33.14 -43.07 4.50
C SER A 34 -33.70 -41.71 4.08
N LYS A 35 -32.99 -40.61 4.38
CA LYS A 35 -33.34 -39.27 3.88
C LYS A 35 -32.49 -38.94 2.65
N PRO A 36 -33.06 -38.50 1.52
CA PRO A 36 -32.27 -38.14 0.36
C PRO A 36 -31.45 -36.89 0.66
N ILE A 37 -30.12 -37.04 0.57
CA ILE A 37 -29.04 -36.07 0.80
C ILE A 37 -29.27 -34.73 0.06
N PHE A 38 -30.12 -34.74 -0.97
CA PHE A 38 -30.37 -33.61 -1.87
C PHE A 38 -31.67 -32.84 -1.64
N SER A 39 -32.56 -33.25 -0.73
CA SER A 39 -33.88 -32.57 -0.61
C SER A 39 -33.75 -31.12 -0.13
N THR A 40 -32.85 -30.85 0.81
CA THR A 40 -32.58 -29.49 1.33
C THR A 40 -31.89 -28.63 0.29
N ILE A 41 -30.89 -29.17 -0.42
CA ILE A 41 -30.15 -28.47 -1.48
C ILE A 41 -31.09 -28.16 -2.67
N TRP A 42 -31.96 -29.09 -3.03
CA TRP A 42 -32.95 -28.92 -4.10
C TRP A 42 -34.00 -27.84 -3.78
N LEU A 43 -34.43 -27.77 -2.51
CA LEU A 43 -35.33 -26.69 -2.03
C LEU A 43 -34.68 -25.32 -2.11
N VAL A 44 -33.39 -25.21 -1.74
CA VAL A 44 -32.63 -23.96 -1.84
C VAL A 44 -32.45 -23.55 -3.30
N ILE A 45 -32.07 -24.48 -4.18
CA ILE A 45 -31.91 -24.22 -5.62
C ILE A 45 -33.24 -23.79 -6.24
N LYS A 46 -34.35 -24.45 -5.91
CA LYS A 46 -35.69 -24.08 -6.39
C LYS A 46 -36.14 -22.71 -5.88
N GLY A 47 -35.80 -22.36 -4.64
CA GLY A 47 -36.04 -21.04 -4.07
C GLY A 47 -35.28 -19.94 -4.81
N VAL A 48 -33.99 -20.15 -5.05
CA VAL A 48 -33.14 -19.22 -5.83
C VAL A 48 -33.66 -19.09 -7.27
N TRP A 49 -34.03 -20.20 -7.90
CA TRP A 49 -34.56 -20.22 -9.27
C TRP A 49 -35.89 -19.45 -9.40
N ASN A 50 -36.81 -19.68 -8.47
CA ASN A 50 -38.07 -18.94 -8.42
C ASN A 50 -37.86 -17.45 -8.13
N PHE A 51 -36.89 -17.09 -7.29
CA PHE A 51 -36.52 -15.69 -7.02
C PHE A 51 -35.95 -15.00 -8.26
N ILE A 52 -35.10 -15.69 -9.02
CA ILE A 52 -34.55 -15.19 -10.29
C ILE A 52 -35.70 -14.97 -11.30
N ILE A 53 -36.57 -15.95 -11.51
CA ILE A 53 -37.72 -15.83 -12.42
C ILE A 53 -38.66 -14.72 -11.98
N TYR A 54 -38.89 -14.57 -10.67
CA TYR A 54 -39.70 -13.48 -10.11
C TYR A 54 -39.06 -12.11 -10.36
N THR A 55 -37.74 -12.00 -10.25
CA THR A 55 -36.99 -10.76 -10.50
C THR A 55 -36.94 -10.44 -12.01
N LEU A 56 -36.83 -11.47 -12.87
CA LEU A 56 -36.78 -11.32 -14.33
C LEU A 56 -38.15 -11.03 -14.96
N ASN A 57 -39.21 -11.63 -14.41
CA ASN A 57 -40.60 -11.36 -14.79
C ASN A 57 -41.22 -10.22 -13.98
N PHE A 58 -40.45 -9.60 -13.09
CA PHE A 58 -40.87 -8.37 -12.46
C PHE A 58 -41.12 -7.38 -13.58
N ASN A 59 -42.33 -6.83 -13.64
CA ASN A 59 -42.76 -5.88 -14.66
C ASN A 59 -42.02 -4.56 -14.41
N LEU A 60 -40.72 -4.57 -14.67
CA LEU A 60 -39.78 -3.51 -14.42
C LEU A 60 -40.11 -2.41 -15.42
N LYS A 61 -40.95 -1.48 -14.97
CA LYS A 61 -41.21 -0.24 -15.69
C LYS A 61 -39.84 0.36 -16.02
N VAL A 62 -39.63 0.68 -17.30
CA VAL A 62 -38.38 1.24 -17.86
C VAL A 62 -37.77 2.34 -16.97
N TRP A 63 -38.63 3.10 -16.28
CA TRP A 63 -38.26 4.08 -15.26
C TRP A 63 -37.34 3.56 -14.14
N TRP A 64 -37.54 2.34 -13.62
CA TRP A 64 -36.66 1.76 -12.59
C TRP A 64 -35.26 1.43 -13.12
N VAL A 65 -35.16 1.03 -14.39
CA VAL A 65 -33.87 0.79 -15.05
C VAL A 65 -33.11 2.11 -15.23
N ILE A 66 -33.80 3.17 -15.66
CA ILE A 66 -33.22 4.51 -15.80
C ILE A 66 -32.72 5.04 -14.45
N VAL A 67 -33.52 4.89 -13.39
CA VAL A 67 -33.13 5.29 -12.02
C VAL A 67 -31.88 4.55 -11.56
N GLY A 68 -31.79 3.24 -11.80
CA GLY A 68 -30.60 2.44 -11.45
C GLY A 68 -29.33 2.91 -12.16
N ILE A 69 -29.43 3.26 -13.45
CA ILE A 69 -28.31 3.80 -14.22
C ILE A 69 -27.85 5.15 -13.65
N ILE A 70 -28.78 6.06 -13.35
CA ILE A 70 -28.47 7.37 -12.77
C ILE A 70 -27.77 7.22 -11.42
N ILE A 71 -28.28 6.35 -10.54
CA ILE A 71 -27.66 6.09 -9.22
C ILE A 71 -26.24 5.57 -9.40
N THR A 72 -26.02 4.65 -10.34
CA THR A 72 -24.70 4.08 -10.60
C THR A 72 -23.71 5.15 -11.08
N ILE A 73 -24.14 6.05 -11.98
CA ILE A 73 -23.32 7.18 -12.46
C ILE A 73 -22.97 8.13 -11.30
N VAL A 74 -23.93 8.43 -10.42
CA VAL A 74 -23.71 9.28 -9.25
C VAL A 74 -22.70 8.66 -8.29
N ILE A 75 -22.80 7.36 -8.01
CA ILE A 75 -21.84 6.65 -7.15
C ILE A 75 -20.43 6.69 -7.77
N ILE A 76 -20.29 6.41 -9.06
CA ILE A 76 -18.99 6.48 -9.75
C ILE A 76 -18.43 7.91 -9.70
N TYR A 77 -19.28 8.91 -9.93
CA TYR A 77 -18.88 10.32 -9.82
C TYR A 77 -18.35 10.66 -8.43
N PHE A 78 -19.03 10.22 -7.36
CA PHE A 78 -18.55 10.44 -6.00
C PHE A 78 -17.26 9.68 -5.73
N VAL A 79 -17.13 8.42 -6.11
CA VAL A 79 -15.89 7.63 -5.89
C VAL A 79 -14.68 8.24 -6.61
N VAL A 80 -14.87 8.73 -7.84
CA VAL A 80 -13.78 9.35 -8.61
C VAL A 80 -13.41 10.73 -8.08
N ASN A 81 -14.41 11.51 -7.61
CA ASN A 81 -14.18 12.87 -7.10
C ASN A 81 -13.84 12.94 -5.62
N PHE A 82 -14.05 11.86 -4.85
CA PHE A 82 -13.40 11.65 -3.57
C PHE A 82 -11.91 11.36 -3.80
N LYS A 83 -11.19 12.37 -4.29
CA LYS A 83 -9.77 12.49 -3.99
C LYS A 83 -9.71 12.65 -2.49
N GLN A 84 -9.32 11.58 -1.80
CA GLN A 84 -8.90 11.69 -0.42
C GLN A 84 -7.93 12.87 -0.35
N GLU A 85 -8.21 13.83 0.52
CA GLU A 85 -7.18 14.77 0.93
C GLU A 85 -6.06 13.88 1.46
N VAL A 86 -5.05 13.65 0.62
CA VAL A 86 -3.90 12.83 0.98
C VAL A 86 -3.32 13.56 2.17
N VAL A 87 -3.54 13.00 3.37
CA VAL A 87 -3.02 13.55 4.62
C VAL A 87 -1.55 13.74 4.37
N LYS A 88 -1.14 15.00 4.22
CA LYS A 88 0.24 15.33 3.89
C LYS A 88 1.07 14.77 5.03
N PRO A 89 2.02 13.86 4.76
CA PRO A 89 2.78 13.29 5.84
C PRO A 89 3.61 14.39 6.53
N ASP A 90 3.71 14.30 7.85
CA ASP A 90 4.30 15.32 8.71
C ASP A 90 5.76 15.63 8.34
N PHE A 91 6.49 14.63 7.83
CA PHE A 91 7.87 14.80 7.38
C PHE A 91 8.03 15.80 6.23
N LEU A 92 6.97 16.17 5.50
CA LEU A 92 7.06 17.18 4.43
C LEU A 92 7.47 18.58 4.94
N GLY A 93 7.30 18.85 6.25
CA GLY A 93 7.79 20.06 6.89
C GLY A 93 9.29 20.04 7.20
N TYR A 94 9.92 18.87 7.23
CA TYR A 94 11.34 18.70 7.53
C TYR A 94 12.17 18.90 6.26
N LYS A 95 12.59 20.15 6.01
CA LYS A 95 13.29 20.54 4.78
C LYS A 95 14.67 21.16 4.98
N VAL A 96 15.03 21.39 6.23
CA VAL A 96 16.25 22.10 6.61
C VAL A 96 16.82 21.42 7.83
N ASP A 97 18.10 21.06 7.76
CA ASP A 97 18.84 20.59 8.92
C ASP A 97 20.35 20.84 8.73
N LYS A 98 21.10 20.74 9.83
CA LYS A 98 22.55 20.86 9.83
C LYS A 98 23.17 19.47 9.94
N PHE A 99 23.83 19.05 8.86
CA PHE A 99 24.60 17.82 8.83
C PHE A 99 26.08 18.15 8.81
N LYS A 100 26.81 17.63 9.80
CA LYS A 100 28.26 17.85 9.95
C LYS A 100 28.60 19.35 9.92
N ARG A 101 29.30 19.81 8.88
CA ARG A 101 29.81 21.18 8.73
C ARG A 101 28.83 22.12 8.02
N TRP A 102 27.87 21.56 7.30
CA TRP A 102 27.03 22.31 6.37
C TRP A 102 25.58 22.31 6.84
N LYS A 103 24.92 23.44 6.63
CA LYS A 103 23.46 23.50 6.68
C LYS A 103 22.95 23.08 5.30
N TRP A 104 21.98 22.19 5.27
CA TRP A 104 21.40 21.66 4.05
C TRP A 104 19.93 22.04 3.96
N THR A 105 19.49 22.31 2.73
CA THR A 105 18.09 22.50 2.40
C THR A 105 17.70 21.55 1.29
N TRP A 106 16.49 21.02 1.34
CA TRP A 106 15.96 20.14 0.31
C TRP A 106 14.45 20.31 0.17
N ASP A 107 13.93 19.79 -0.93
CA ASP A 107 12.50 19.70 -1.22
C ASP A 107 12.08 18.25 -1.47
N TYR A 108 10.79 17.98 -1.27
CA TYR A 108 10.20 16.69 -1.60
C TYR A 108 9.48 16.76 -2.93
N ARG A 109 9.74 15.78 -3.80
CA ARG A 109 9.01 15.58 -5.05
C ARG A 109 8.33 14.22 -5.01
N TRP A 110 7.04 14.20 -5.34
CA TRP A 110 6.29 12.96 -5.46
C TRP A 110 6.72 12.19 -6.71
N ASN A 111 7.16 10.93 -6.53
CA ASN A 111 7.45 10.02 -7.61
C ASN A 111 6.23 9.14 -7.89
N LYS A 112 5.56 9.38 -9.03
CA LYS A 112 4.37 8.62 -9.44
C LYS A 112 4.66 7.16 -9.78
N LEU A 113 5.89 6.80 -10.14
CA LEU A 113 6.24 5.43 -10.56
C LEU A 113 6.40 4.49 -9.37
N GLU A 114 6.96 5.01 -8.28
CA GLU A 114 7.27 4.24 -7.07
C GLU A 114 6.27 4.51 -5.94
N ASP A 115 5.30 5.39 -6.17
CA ASP A 115 4.32 5.84 -5.18
C ASP A 115 4.97 6.34 -3.88
N THR A 116 6.12 7.02 -4.01
CA THR A 116 6.95 7.47 -2.89
C THR A 116 7.42 8.91 -3.04
N TRP A 117 7.67 9.57 -1.91
CA TRP A 117 8.32 10.88 -1.88
C TRP A 117 9.83 10.72 -2.04
N ARG A 118 10.42 11.45 -2.98
CA ARG A 118 11.87 11.53 -3.17
C ARG A 118 12.39 12.90 -2.76
N ILE A 119 13.59 12.91 -2.19
CA ILE A 119 14.32 14.14 -1.90
C ILE A 119 14.82 14.73 -3.23
N SER A 120 14.71 16.05 -3.36
CA SER A 120 15.04 16.81 -4.55
C SER A 120 15.64 18.16 -4.15
N ASN A 121 16.39 18.79 -5.05
CA ASN A 121 17.04 20.09 -4.81
C ASN A 121 17.85 20.10 -3.49
N LEU A 122 18.56 19.01 -3.20
CA LEU A 122 19.42 18.93 -2.03
C LEU A 122 20.60 19.89 -2.26
N THR A 123 20.73 20.92 -1.42
CA THR A 123 21.72 21.98 -1.61
C THR A 123 22.38 22.35 -0.28
N PRO A 124 23.72 22.40 -0.21
CA PRO A 124 24.42 22.86 0.96
C PRO A 124 24.50 24.39 1.00
N HIS A 125 24.53 24.97 2.19
CA HIS A 125 24.65 26.40 2.42
C HIS A 125 26.04 26.77 2.92
N CYS A 126 26.53 27.94 2.48
CA CYS A 126 27.82 28.46 2.87
C CYS A 126 27.86 28.77 4.39
N PRO A 127 28.88 28.29 5.13
CA PRO A 127 28.98 28.53 6.57
C PRO A 127 29.24 29.99 6.92
N ARG A 128 29.73 30.80 5.97
CA ARG A 128 30.06 32.22 6.20
C ARG A 128 28.90 33.17 5.93
N CYS A 129 28.11 32.90 4.88
CA CYS A 129 27.08 33.83 4.41
C CYS A 129 25.71 33.21 4.17
N ASP A 130 25.51 31.94 4.57
CA ASP A 130 24.28 31.15 4.45
C ASP A 130 23.69 31.12 3.03
N THR A 131 24.49 31.46 2.01
CA THR A 131 24.09 31.45 0.61
C THR A 131 24.18 30.02 0.07
N PRO A 132 23.20 29.55 -0.74
CA PRO A 132 23.27 28.24 -1.37
C PRO A 132 24.57 28.09 -2.17
N LEU A 133 25.29 27.01 -1.90
CA LEU A 133 26.54 26.69 -2.59
C LEU A 133 26.23 26.04 -3.93
N ILE A 134 27.08 26.34 -4.91
CA ILE A 134 27.04 25.68 -6.20
C ILE A 134 27.88 24.41 -6.10
N GLU A 135 27.22 23.28 -6.37
CA GLU A 135 27.87 21.97 -6.39
C GLU A 135 28.49 21.69 -7.76
N TYR A 136 29.75 21.26 -7.74
CA TYR A 136 30.47 20.76 -8.90
C TYR A 136 30.93 19.31 -8.65
N SER A 137 31.02 18.55 -9.75
CA SER A 137 31.59 17.20 -9.76
C SER A 137 30.95 16.25 -8.73
N MET A 138 29.62 16.26 -8.60
CA MET A 138 28.87 15.40 -7.68
C MET A 138 29.26 15.56 -6.20
N GLY A 139 29.46 16.79 -5.75
CA GLY A 139 29.70 17.08 -4.33
C GLY A 139 31.16 16.95 -3.94
N LEU A 140 32.07 17.01 -4.91
CA LEU A 140 33.51 17.06 -4.66
C LEU A 140 34.02 18.50 -4.55
N ARG A 141 33.24 19.48 -5.01
CA ARG A 141 33.59 20.89 -4.89
C ARG A 141 32.35 21.74 -4.67
N PHE A 142 32.43 22.63 -3.70
CA PHE A 142 31.41 23.64 -3.43
C PHE A 142 31.99 25.02 -3.63
N ASP A 143 31.25 25.87 -4.33
CA ASP A 143 31.63 27.27 -4.56
C ASP A 143 30.53 28.22 -4.09
N CYS A 144 30.93 29.28 -3.40
CA CYS A 144 30.02 30.30 -2.91
C CYS A 144 30.10 31.55 -3.78
N PRO A 145 29.02 31.92 -4.49
CA PRO A 145 29.03 33.07 -5.41
C PRO A 145 29.09 34.43 -4.71
N ARG A 146 29.00 34.49 -3.38
CA ARG A 146 28.85 35.75 -2.62
C ARG A 146 30.07 36.13 -1.80
N CYS A 147 30.81 35.15 -1.29
CA CYS A 147 31.92 35.39 -0.37
C CYS A 147 33.21 34.69 -0.80
N ASP A 148 33.25 34.23 -2.06
CA ASP A 148 34.38 33.52 -2.70
C ASP A 148 34.92 32.35 -1.87
N PHE A 149 34.05 31.77 -1.05
CA PHE A 149 34.38 30.62 -0.23
C PHE A 149 34.26 29.36 -1.09
N ASN A 150 35.36 28.63 -1.21
CA ASN A 150 35.44 27.34 -1.87
C ASN A 150 35.74 26.23 -0.85
N ALA A 151 35.18 25.05 -1.08
CA ALA A 151 35.55 23.81 -0.41
C ALA A 151 35.78 22.74 -1.47
N GLU A 152 36.79 21.91 -1.27
CA GLU A 152 37.19 20.87 -2.22
C GLU A 152 37.47 19.55 -1.50
N TYR A 153 37.21 18.44 -2.21
CA TYR A 153 37.50 17.07 -1.79
C TYR A 153 36.91 16.71 -0.41
N ASP A 154 37.77 16.39 0.56
CA ASP A 154 37.40 15.90 1.89
C ASP A 154 36.65 16.93 2.74
N GLU A 155 36.63 18.19 2.32
CA GLU A 155 35.84 19.24 2.96
C GLU A 155 34.37 19.19 2.53
N CYS A 156 34.06 18.55 1.41
CA CYS A 156 32.73 18.43 0.86
C CYS A 156 32.03 17.17 1.38
N ASP A 157 30.73 17.30 1.67
CA ASP A 157 29.89 16.16 2.01
C ASP A 157 29.11 15.69 0.79
N GLU A 158 29.32 14.43 0.41
CA GLU A 158 28.66 13.82 -0.74
C GLU A 158 27.12 13.79 -0.56
N PRO A 159 26.33 14.30 -1.53
CA PRO A 159 24.87 14.42 -1.40
C PRO A 159 24.16 13.11 -1.03
N HIS A 160 24.61 11.98 -1.57
CA HIS A 160 23.98 10.68 -1.30
C HIS A 160 24.15 10.21 0.17
N LYS A 161 25.23 10.63 0.84
CA LYS A 161 25.43 10.34 2.27
C LYS A 161 24.46 11.17 3.10
N ILE A 162 24.25 12.43 2.71
CA ILE A 162 23.31 13.34 3.35
C ILE A 162 21.87 12.87 3.15
N GLU A 163 21.50 12.40 1.96
CA GLU A 163 20.18 11.83 1.69
C GLU A 163 19.85 10.63 2.61
N ARG A 164 20.84 9.77 2.88
CA ARG A 164 20.70 8.67 3.85
C ARG A 164 20.49 9.18 5.27
N LEU A 165 21.23 10.20 5.71
CA LEU A 165 21.06 10.80 7.04
C LEU A 165 19.69 11.46 7.19
N ILE A 166 19.19 12.16 6.16
CA ILE A 166 17.84 12.73 6.16
C ILE A 166 16.80 11.62 6.32
N SER A 167 16.94 10.53 5.56
CA SER A 167 16.02 9.40 5.61
C SER A 167 16.03 8.71 6.98
N ASP A 168 17.21 8.57 7.60
CA ASP A 168 17.34 8.01 8.95
C ASP A 168 16.67 8.91 10.00
N ASN A 169 16.90 10.23 9.95
CA ASN A 169 16.25 11.19 10.85
C ASN A 169 14.72 11.20 10.72
N ILE A 170 14.19 10.99 9.51
CA ILE A 170 12.74 10.87 9.29
C ILE A 170 12.19 9.60 9.95
N ASN A 171 12.93 8.49 9.89
CA ASN A 171 12.51 7.22 10.48
C ASN A 171 12.57 7.20 12.02
N GLN A 172 13.39 8.06 12.63
CA GLN A 172 13.56 8.14 14.08
C GLN A 172 12.58 9.11 14.77
N ARG A 173 11.82 9.89 14.01
CA ARG A 173 10.76 10.77 14.53
C ARG A 173 9.43 10.03 14.67
#